data_AF-A0A6N7H1P3-F1
#
_entry.id   AF-A0A6N7H1P3-F1
#
_cell.length_a   1.000
_cell.length_b   1.000
_cell.length_c   1.000
_cell.angle_alpha   90.00
_cell.angle_beta   90.00
_cell.angle_gamma   90.00
#
_symmetry.space_group_name_H-M   'P 1'
#
loop_
_entity.id
_entity.type
_entity.pdbx_description
1 polymer ?
#
loop_
_entity_poly.entity_id
_entity_poly.type
_entity_poly.pdbx_seq_one_letter_code
_entity_poly.pdbx_strand_id
1 'polypeptide(L)'
;MGTVGQEIVGIHAEEIIDLLNQGIAAELNDAYRYLLLSKLASGIHSGPVADLFARTAADEWHHVGMLMDRVVQLGGEPMTGPADAAGRSYVDYRPPPADPTDVPAMLADSLAGERAAIRFYRTLFEKTRDIDPITAEIARRALADEIGDEDDLERLQTGRPDR
;
A
#
# COMPACT_ATOMS: atom_id res chain seq x y z
N MET A 1 -21.27 -7.08 -13.90
CA MET A 1 -20.76 -5.76 -13.51
C MET A 1 -21.94 -4.83 -13.21
N GLY A 2 -21.89 -3.99 -12.17
CA GLY A 2 -23.03 -3.14 -11.78
C GLY A 2 -23.11 -1.87 -12.64
N THR A 3 -24.26 -1.59 -13.26
CA THR A 3 -24.45 -0.42 -14.15
C THR A 3 -24.65 0.88 -13.37
N VAL A 4 -25.51 0.87 -12.35
CA VAL A 4 -25.81 2.05 -11.52
C VAL A 4 -24.56 2.54 -10.77
N GLY A 5 -23.70 1.62 -10.31
CA GLY A 5 -22.46 1.98 -9.62
C GLY A 5 -21.48 2.75 -10.51
N GLN A 6 -21.44 2.43 -11.81
CA GLN A 6 -20.66 3.18 -12.79
C GLN A 6 -21.30 4.53 -13.10
N GLU A 7 -22.61 4.57 -13.29
CA GLU A 7 -23.35 5.81 -13.61
C GLU A 7 -23.19 6.88 -12.53
N ILE A 8 -23.12 6.48 -11.25
CA ILE A 8 -22.89 7.40 -10.12
C ILE A 8 -21.54 8.12 -10.25
N VAL A 9 -20.50 7.39 -10.66
CA VAL A 9 -19.14 7.92 -10.83
C VAL A 9 -19.00 8.67 -12.16
N GLY A 10 -19.73 8.23 -13.18
CA GLY A 10 -19.87 8.90 -14.47
C GLY A 10 -18.53 9.11 -15.16
N ILE A 11 -18.28 10.34 -15.62
CA ILE A 11 -17.10 10.72 -16.42
C ILE A 11 -15.77 10.56 -15.67
N HIS A 12 -15.80 10.38 -14.35
CA HIS A 12 -14.60 10.24 -13.51
C HIS A 12 -14.09 8.81 -13.39
N ALA A 13 -14.84 7.83 -13.91
CA ALA A 13 -14.52 6.42 -13.72
C ALA A 13 -13.13 6.06 -14.27
N GLU A 14 -12.77 6.53 -15.46
CA GLU A 14 -11.45 6.23 -16.08
C GLU A 14 -10.29 6.79 -15.23
N GLU A 15 -10.37 8.04 -14.77
CA GLU A 15 -9.34 8.64 -13.91
C GLU A 15 -9.19 7.86 -12.58
N ILE A 16 -10.31 7.47 -11.98
CA ILE A 16 -10.30 6.71 -10.72
C ILE A 16 -9.72 5.31 -10.94
N ILE A 17 -10.09 4.62 -12.03
CA ILE A 17 -9.52 3.32 -12.40
C ILE A 17 -8.01 3.42 -12.58
N ASP A 18 -7.52 4.48 -13.22
CA ASP A 18 -6.08 4.70 -13.40
C ASP A 18 -5.38 4.88 -12.05
N LEU A 19 -5.93 5.70 -11.15
CA LEU A 19 -5.39 5.87 -9.80
C LEU A 19 -5.40 4.56 -9.02
N LEU A 20 -6.50 3.80 -9.04
CA LEU A 20 -6.59 2.50 -8.38
C LEU A 20 -5.53 1.52 -8.91
N ASN A 21 -5.26 1.53 -10.22
CA ASN A 21 -4.18 0.72 -10.81
C ASN A 21 -2.78 1.18 -10.41
N GLN A 22 -2.56 2.48 -10.14
CA GLN A 22 -1.30 2.95 -9.53
C GLN A 22 -1.17 2.45 -8.09
N GLY A 23 -2.27 2.45 -7.33
CA GLY A 23 -2.34 1.83 -6.01
C GLY A 23 -1.99 0.36 -6.05
N ILE A 24 -2.69 -0.44 -6.86
CA ILE A 24 -2.42 -1.88 -7.04
C ILE A 24 -0.94 -2.15 -7.35
N ALA A 25 -0.32 -1.33 -8.20
CA ALA A 25 1.09 -1.48 -8.55
C ALA A 25 2.04 -1.24 -7.35
N ALA A 26 1.76 -0.23 -6.54
CA ALA A 26 2.53 0.06 -5.33
C ALA A 26 2.31 -1.01 -4.25
N GLU A 27 1.05 -1.35 -3.95
CA GLU A 27 0.71 -2.35 -2.93
C GLU A 27 1.25 -3.74 -3.28
N LEU A 28 1.25 -4.12 -4.56
CA LEU A 28 1.86 -5.38 -4.97
C LEU A 28 3.37 -5.41 -4.69
N ASN A 29 4.05 -4.29 -4.93
CA ASN A 29 5.47 -4.15 -4.66
C ASN A 29 5.75 -4.21 -3.16
N ASP A 30 4.96 -3.49 -2.35
CA ASP A 30 5.13 -3.44 -0.90
C ASP A 30 4.75 -4.77 -0.23
N ALA A 31 3.67 -5.43 -0.66
CA ALA A 31 3.30 -6.77 -0.20
C ALA A 31 4.44 -7.79 -0.41
N TYR A 32 5.03 -7.81 -1.61
CA TYR A 32 6.16 -8.69 -1.88
C TYR A 32 7.40 -8.29 -1.08
N ARG A 33 7.70 -6.99 -1.02
CA ARG A 33 8.88 -6.45 -0.33
C ARG A 33 8.82 -6.73 1.16
N TYR A 34 7.71 -6.44 1.83
CA TYR A 34 7.54 -6.71 3.26
C TYR A 34 7.62 -8.21 3.56
N LEU A 35 7.03 -9.06 2.72
CA LEU A 35 7.18 -10.50 2.87
C LEU A 35 8.66 -10.92 2.77
N LEU A 36 9.39 -10.38 1.80
CA LEU A 36 10.83 -10.64 1.64
C LEU A 36 11.63 -10.15 2.86
N LEU A 37 11.38 -8.93 3.33
CA LEU A 37 12.05 -8.37 4.50
C LEU A 37 11.78 -9.19 5.77
N SER A 38 10.56 -9.71 5.95
CA SER A 38 10.23 -10.61 7.06
C SER A 38 11.08 -11.89 7.10
N LYS A 39 11.66 -12.31 5.96
CA LYS A 39 12.53 -13.49 5.85
C LYS A 39 14.00 -13.14 5.91
N LEU A 40 14.38 -11.93 5.50
CA LEU A 40 15.77 -11.50 5.44
C LEU A 40 16.23 -10.81 6.73
N ALA A 41 15.35 -10.10 7.44
CA ALA A 41 15.72 -9.36 8.64
C ALA A 41 16.34 -10.28 9.69
N SER A 42 17.61 -10.03 10.04
CA SER A 42 18.40 -10.87 10.93
C SER A 42 19.18 -10.05 11.96
N GLY A 43 19.66 -10.70 13.02
CA GLY A 43 20.39 -10.07 14.12
C GLY A 43 19.66 -10.16 15.46
N ILE A 44 20.30 -9.65 16.52
CA ILE A 44 19.87 -9.87 17.92
C ILE A 44 18.47 -9.28 18.21
N HIS A 45 18.07 -8.23 17.48
CA HIS A 45 16.82 -7.51 17.70
C HIS A 45 15.86 -7.54 16.50
N SER A 46 16.08 -8.44 15.52
CA SER A 46 15.28 -8.45 14.28
C SER A 46 13.91 -9.13 14.44
N GLY A 47 13.69 -9.91 15.49
CA GLY A 47 12.45 -10.68 15.68
C GLY A 47 11.17 -9.83 15.57
N PRO A 48 11.00 -8.79 16.40
CA PRO A 48 9.82 -7.91 16.33
C PRO A 48 9.66 -7.21 14.98
N VAL A 49 10.77 -6.86 14.32
CA VAL A 49 10.76 -6.21 13.00
C VAL A 49 10.30 -7.19 11.92
N ALA A 50 10.78 -8.43 11.95
CA ALA A 50 10.34 -9.47 11.04
C ALA A 50 8.85 -9.80 11.22
N ASP A 51 8.36 -9.81 12.46
CA ASP A 51 6.95 -10.02 12.77
C ASP A 51 6.07 -8.87 12.26
N LEU A 52 6.51 -7.61 12.41
CA LEU A 52 5.82 -6.45 11.84
C LEU A 52 5.75 -6.58 10.31
N PHE A 53 6.90 -6.75 9.65
CA PHE A 53 6.94 -6.91 8.18
C PHE A 53 6.06 -8.06 7.68
N ALA A 54 5.95 -9.17 8.41
CA ALA A 54 5.06 -10.26 8.02
C ALA A 54 3.58 -9.90 8.12
N ARG A 55 3.18 -9.06 9.11
CA ARG A 55 1.81 -8.56 9.24
C ARG A 55 1.49 -7.54 8.17
N THR A 56 2.33 -6.50 8.03
CA THR A 56 2.16 -5.46 7.00
C THR A 56 2.09 -6.09 5.61
N ALA A 57 2.93 -7.09 5.29
CA ALA A 57 2.81 -7.81 4.01
C ALA A 57 1.43 -8.43 3.75
N ALA A 58 0.75 -8.93 4.79
CA ALA A 58 -0.60 -9.50 4.66
C ALA A 58 -1.65 -8.41 4.47
N ASP A 59 -1.48 -7.26 5.13
CA ASP A 59 -2.34 -6.09 4.99
C ASP A 59 -2.22 -5.49 3.57
N GLU A 60 -1.01 -5.41 3.00
CA GLU A 60 -0.84 -4.97 1.60
C GLU A 60 -1.46 -5.92 0.58
N TRP A 61 -1.39 -7.23 0.81
CA TRP A 61 -2.13 -8.18 -0.04
C TRP A 61 -3.64 -7.98 0.05
N HIS A 62 -4.15 -7.56 1.21
CA HIS A 62 -5.55 -7.19 1.37
C HIS A 62 -5.87 -5.92 0.58
N HIS A 63 -5.01 -4.90 0.63
CA HIS A 63 -5.14 -3.67 -0.15
C HIS A 63 -5.18 -3.96 -1.66
N VAL A 64 -4.25 -4.78 -2.16
CA VAL A 64 -4.24 -5.23 -3.57
C VAL A 64 -5.60 -5.78 -3.98
N GLY A 65 -6.14 -6.75 -3.23
CA GLY A 65 -7.42 -7.38 -3.54
C GLY A 65 -8.59 -6.39 -3.51
N MET A 66 -8.63 -5.52 -2.49
CA MET A 66 -9.65 -4.48 -2.33
C MET A 66 -9.66 -3.50 -3.52
N LEU A 67 -8.48 -3.06 -3.96
CA LEU A 67 -8.37 -2.14 -5.10
C LEU A 67 -8.75 -2.83 -6.42
N MET A 68 -8.32 -4.08 -6.64
CA MET A 68 -8.70 -4.88 -7.81
C MET A 68 -10.21 -5.05 -7.91
N ASP A 69 -10.87 -5.41 -6.80
CA ASP A 69 -12.32 -5.52 -6.74
C ASP A 69 -12.99 -4.19 -7.13
N ARG A 70 -12.44 -3.06 -6.66
CA ARG A 70 -12.99 -1.74 -6.99
C ARG A 70 -12.83 -1.39 -8.47
N VAL A 71 -11.68 -1.69 -9.08
CA VAL A 71 -11.47 -1.49 -10.52
C VAL A 71 -12.51 -2.27 -11.33
N VAL A 72 -12.76 -3.54 -10.99
CA VAL A 72 -13.76 -4.38 -11.67
C VAL A 72 -15.18 -3.84 -11.47
N GLN A 73 -15.50 -3.27 -10.29
CA GLN A 73 -16.79 -2.63 -10.03
C GLN A 73 -17.01 -1.35 -10.84
N LEU A 74 -15.94 -0.63 -11.19
CA LEU A 74 -15.95 0.57 -12.03
C LEU A 74 -15.84 0.27 -13.53
N GLY A 75 -15.43 -0.94 -13.89
CA GLY A 75 -15.51 -1.48 -15.25
C GLY A 75 -14.20 -1.41 -16.00
N GLY A 76 -13.15 -1.08 -15.25
CA GLY A 76 -11.80 -1.24 -15.70
C GLY A 76 -11.33 -2.67 -15.55
N GLU A 77 -10.13 -2.86 -16.08
CA GLU A 77 -9.35 -4.06 -15.89
C GLU A 77 -8.23 -3.73 -14.88
N PRO A 78 -8.10 -4.52 -13.80
CA PRO A 78 -6.94 -4.40 -12.93
C PRO A 78 -5.65 -4.71 -13.69
N MET A 79 -4.53 -4.18 -13.22
CA MET A 79 -3.21 -4.51 -13.72
C MET A 79 -3.05 -6.04 -13.87
N THR A 80 -2.60 -6.49 -15.05
CA THR A 80 -2.65 -7.90 -15.43
C THR A 80 -1.39 -8.69 -15.09
N GLY A 81 -0.30 -8.00 -14.69
CA GLY A 81 0.88 -8.68 -14.20
C GLY A 81 1.88 -7.79 -13.47
N PRO A 82 2.80 -8.39 -12.68
CA PRO A 82 3.78 -7.64 -11.90
C PRO A 82 4.75 -6.79 -12.73
N ALA A 83 4.99 -7.16 -13.99
CA ALA A 83 5.88 -6.41 -14.88
C ALA A 83 5.38 -4.98 -15.16
N ASP A 84 4.06 -4.76 -15.07
CA ASP A 84 3.44 -3.47 -15.29
C ASP A 84 3.62 -2.52 -14.09
N ALA A 85 3.94 -3.06 -12.91
CA ALA A 85 4.00 -2.28 -11.67
C ALA A 85 5.06 -1.19 -11.70
N ALA A 86 6.23 -1.46 -12.31
CA ALA A 86 7.33 -0.50 -12.39
C ALA A 86 6.98 0.77 -13.19
N GLY A 87 6.04 0.70 -14.12
CA GLY A 87 5.59 1.85 -14.92
C GLY A 87 4.36 2.58 -14.36
N ARG A 88 3.75 2.04 -13.29
CA ARG A 88 2.47 2.51 -12.75
C ARG A 88 2.53 2.90 -11.28
N SER A 89 3.44 2.33 -10.51
CA SER A 89 3.57 2.61 -9.08
C SER A 89 3.83 4.10 -8.83
N TYR A 90 3.19 4.67 -7.81
CA TYR A 90 3.46 6.04 -7.36
C TYR A 90 4.79 6.16 -6.59
N VAL A 91 5.45 5.03 -6.30
CA VAL A 91 6.72 4.95 -5.58
C VAL A 91 7.62 3.89 -6.21
N ASP A 92 8.91 4.20 -6.32
CA ASP A 92 9.91 3.26 -6.83
C ASP A 92 10.10 2.07 -5.88
N TYR A 93 10.27 0.87 -6.45
CA TYR A 93 10.60 -0.32 -5.69
C TYR A 93 11.98 -0.17 -5.01
N ARG A 94 12.04 -0.36 -3.69
CA ARG A 94 13.28 -0.34 -2.91
C ARG A 94 13.71 -1.75 -2.55
N PRO A 95 14.75 -2.32 -3.19
CA PRO A 95 15.22 -3.66 -2.83
C PRO A 95 15.76 -3.69 -1.39
N PRO A 96 15.79 -4.87 -0.74
CA PRO A 96 16.39 -5.00 0.58
C PRO A 96 17.87 -4.61 0.57
N PRO A 97 18.43 -4.13 1.69
CA PRO A 97 19.86 -3.89 1.81
C PRO A 97 20.65 -5.19 1.60
N ALA A 98 21.88 -5.07 1.10
CA ALA A 98 22.74 -6.22 0.83
C ALA A 98 23.15 -6.97 2.11
N ASP A 99 23.28 -6.25 3.22
CA ASP A 99 23.52 -6.84 4.54
C ASP A 99 22.17 -7.12 5.22
N PRO A 100 21.81 -8.41 5.47
CA PRO A 100 20.55 -8.77 6.11
C PRO A 100 20.47 -8.36 7.59
N THR A 101 21.55 -7.84 8.16
CA THR A 101 21.59 -7.29 9.53
C THR A 101 21.37 -5.77 9.59
N ASP A 102 21.29 -5.09 8.44
CA ASP A 102 20.99 -3.65 8.35
C ASP A 102 19.49 -3.36 8.51
N VAL A 103 18.96 -3.77 9.66
CA VAL A 103 17.58 -3.51 10.08
C VAL A 103 17.26 -2.00 10.10
N PRO A 104 18.16 -1.08 10.53
CA PRO A 104 17.90 0.35 10.45
C PRO A 104 17.60 0.85 9.03
N ALA A 105 18.33 0.37 8.01
CA ALA A 105 18.04 0.72 6.62
C ALA A 105 16.68 0.16 6.17
N MET A 106 16.37 -1.10 6.51
CA MET A 106 15.05 -1.69 6.20
C MET A 106 13.90 -0.87 6.78
N LEU A 107 14.00 -0.45 8.04
CA LEU A 107 12.99 0.39 8.71
C LEU A 107 12.89 1.77 8.07
N ALA A 108 14.02 2.41 7.76
CA ALA A 108 14.03 3.74 7.14
C ALA A 108 13.40 3.75 5.74
N ASP A 109 13.71 2.76 4.91
CA ASP A 109 13.14 2.63 3.56
C ASP A 109 11.65 2.27 3.59
N SER A 110 11.24 1.43 4.55
CA SER A 110 9.83 1.06 4.76
C SER A 110 9.02 2.27 5.21
N LEU A 111 9.53 3.04 6.17
CA LEU A 111 8.90 4.30 6.62
C LEU A 111 8.75 5.33 5.49
N ALA A 112 9.71 5.37 4.55
CA ALA A 112 9.59 6.21 3.36
C ALA A 112 8.50 5.72 2.38
N GLY A 113 8.28 4.40 2.32
CA GLY A 113 7.18 3.74 1.59
C GLY A 113 5.82 4.11 2.16
N GLU A 114 5.61 3.85 3.45
CA GLU A 114 4.35 4.18 4.17
C GLU A 114 3.95 5.65 3.99
N ARG A 115 4.91 6.55 4.16
CA ARG A 115 4.67 7.98 3.94
C ARG A 115 4.24 8.31 2.52
N ALA A 116 4.70 7.56 1.53
CA ALA A 116 4.24 7.71 0.14
C ALA A 116 2.81 7.19 -0.02
N ALA A 117 2.47 6.04 0.56
CA ALA A 117 1.13 5.48 0.57
C ALA A 117 0.12 6.41 1.28
N ILE A 118 0.47 6.97 2.44
CA ILE A 118 -0.32 7.98 3.16
C ILE A 118 -0.66 9.17 2.25
N ARG A 119 0.32 9.71 1.52
CA ARG A 119 0.10 10.83 0.59
C ARG A 119 -0.80 10.41 -0.58
N PHE A 120 -0.59 9.21 -1.11
CA PHE A 120 -1.39 8.66 -2.20
C PHE A 120 -2.86 8.48 -1.78
N TYR A 121 -3.13 7.76 -0.70
CA TYR A 121 -4.50 7.50 -0.24
C TYR A 121 -5.22 8.77 0.23
N ARG A 122 -4.51 9.72 0.85
CA ARG A 122 -5.07 11.05 1.14
C ARG A 122 -5.52 11.75 -0.15
N THR A 123 -4.71 11.69 -1.20
CA THR A 123 -5.04 12.28 -2.51
C THR A 123 -6.21 11.57 -3.18
N LEU A 124 -6.24 10.23 -3.14
CA LEU A 124 -7.34 9.43 -3.67
C LEU A 124 -8.64 9.75 -2.94
N PHE A 125 -8.61 9.85 -1.61
CA PHE A 125 -9.77 10.25 -0.81
C PHE A 125 -10.27 11.65 -1.19
N GLU A 126 -9.38 12.64 -1.29
CA GLU A 126 -9.75 14.01 -1.67
C GLU A 126 -10.40 14.08 -3.05
N LYS A 127 -9.91 13.29 -4.01
CA LYS A 127 -10.47 13.21 -5.37
C LYS A 127 -11.83 12.54 -5.42
N THR A 128 -12.12 11.61 -4.52
CA THR A 128 -13.29 10.72 -4.62
C THR A 128 -14.40 11.05 -3.63
N ARG A 129 -14.12 11.72 -2.51
CA ARG A 129 -15.09 11.93 -1.41
C ARG A 129 -16.46 12.51 -1.81
N ASP A 130 -16.50 13.35 -2.84
CA ASP A 130 -17.72 14.05 -3.28
C ASP A 130 -18.37 13.42 -4.53
N ILE A 131 -17.68 12.47 -5.19
CA ILE A 131 -18.10 11.91 -6.50
C ILE A 131 -18.20 10.38 -6.52
N ASP A 132 -17.42 9.70 -5.67
CA ASP A 132 -17.38 8.26 -5.52
C ASP A 132 -17.19 7.90 -4.04
N PRO A 133 -18.27 7.87 -3.24
CA PRO A 133 -18.18 7.62 -1.81
C PRO A 133 -17.66 6.21 -1.47
N ILE A 134 -17.74 5.26 -2.42
CA ILE A 134 -17.25 3.90 -2.20
C ILE A 134 -15.73 3.86 -2.32
N THR A 135 -15.17 4.48 -3.36
CA THR A 135 -13.71 4.61 -3.48
C THR A 135 -13.14 5.49 -2.38
N ALA A 136 -13.87 6.54 -1.96
CA ALA A 136 -13.45 7.36 -0.83
C ALA A 136 -13.38 6.56 0.48
N GLU A 137 -14.35 5.68 0.74
CA GLU A 137 -14.31 4.81 1.91
C GLU A 137 -13.13 3.83 1.86
N ILE A 138 -12.83 3.26 0.69
CA ILE A 138 -11.64 2.42 0.47
C ILE A 138 -10.37 3.20 0.80
N ALA A 139 -10.19 4.38 0.20
CA ALA A 139 -9.03 5.22 0.42
C ALA A 139 -8.89 5.65 1.89
N ARG A 140 -10.01 5.91 2.58
CA ARG A 140 -10.02 6.28 4.00
C ARG A 140 -9.58 5.10 4.90
N ARG A 141 -9.94 3.86 4.55
CA ARG A 141 -9.53 2.67 5.30
C ARG A 141 -8.05 2.40 5.14
N ALA A 142 -7.58 2.28 3.89
CA ALA A 142 -6.16 2.10 3.61
C ALA A 142 -5.34 3.22 4.28
N LEU A 143 -5.73 4.49 4.13
CA LEU A 143 -5.07 5.60 4.83
C LEU A 143 -4.98 5.43 6.35
N ALA A 144 -5.99 4.83 6.99
CA ALA A 144 -5.94 4.58 8.43
C ALA A 144 -4.95 3.45 8.76
N ASP A 145 -4.88 2.43 7.92
CA ASP A 145 -3.94 1.32 8.04
C ASP A 145 -2.49 1.81 7.82
N GLU A 146 -2.21 2.56 6.74
CA GLU A 146 -0.88 3.15 6.47
C GLU A 146 -0.36 4.06 7.60
N ILE A 147 -1.26 4.82 8.25
CA ILE A 147 -0.91 5.66 9.39
C ILE A 147 -0.54 4.79 10.61
N GLY A 148 -1.21 3.64 10.77
CA GLY A 148 -0.87 2.65 11.79
C GLY A 148 0.50 2.03 11.54
N ASP A 149 0.77 1.60 10.30
CA ASP A 149 2.05 1.04 9.90
C ASP A 149 3.20 2.07 10.04
N GLU A 150 2.97 3.34 9.68
CA GLU A 150 3.92 4.43 9.93
C GLU A 150 4.28 4.54 11.41
N ASP A 151 3.30 4.58 12.32
CA ASP A 151 3.51 4.69 13.76
C ASP A 151 4.25 3.46 14.32
N ASP A 152 3.90 2.25 13.89
CA ASP A 152 4.58 1.02 14.32
C ASP A 152 6.04 0.99 13.86
N LEU A 153 6.35 1.42 12.63
CA LEU A 153 7.72 1.57 12.15
C LEU A 153 8.51 2.62 12.93
N GLU A 154 7.92 3.78 13.22
CA GLU A 154 8.57 4.84 14.00
C GLU A 154 8.88 4.39 15.42
N ARG A 155 7.99 3.60 16.04
CA ARG A 155 8.23 3.02 17.37
C ARG A 155 9.41 2.07 17.36
N LEU A 156 9.51 1.19 16.38
CA LEU A 156 10.65 0.28 16.24
C LEU A 156 11.95 1.02 15.94
N GLN A 157 11.90 2.08 15.13
CA GLN A 157 13.09 2.89 14.83
C GLN A 157 13.59 3.69 16.03
N THR A 158 12.68 4.18 16.89
CA THR A 158 13.01 5.03 18.04
C THR A 158 13.11 4.29 19.37
N GLY A 159 12.71 3.02 19.42
CA GLY A 159 12.64 2.21 20.65
C GLY A 159 11.57 2.67 21.63
N ARG A 160 10.48 3.30 21.14
CA ARG A 160 9.39 3.78 21.99
C ARG A 160 8.42 2.63 22.36
N PRO A 161 7.89 2.59 23.60
CA PRO A 161 6.94 1.56 24.00
C PRO A 161 5.53 1.81 23.45
N ASP A 162 4.73 0.73 23.35
CA ASP A 162 3.31 0.77 23.00
C ASP A 162 2.51 1.61 24.00
N ARG A 163 1.51 2.35 23.52
CA ARG A 163 0.62 3.20 24.33
C ARG A 163 -0.72 2.55 24.61
#